data_AF-A0AAJ3PR22-F1
#
_entry.id   AF-A0AAJ3PR22-F1
#
_cell.length_a   1.000
_cell.length_b   1.000
_cell.length_c   1.000
_cell.angle_alpha   90.00
_cell.angle_beta   90.00
_cell.angle_gamma   90.00
#
_symmetry.space_group_name_H-M   'P 1'
#
loop_
_entity.id
_entity.type
_entity.pdbx_description
1 polymer ?
#
loop_
_entity_poly.entity_id
_entity_poly.type
_entity_poly.pdbx_seq_one_letter_code
_entity_poly.pdbx_strand_id
1 'polypeptide(L)'
;MTQSTPGGPATDLPDFRPSGNQGVDPALYEIENAAMDREGALWAALQEAAPWTGRTLLDLGAGTGFWLPRYADAAETIAVEPDARLLGAARARPGGARVLYGSAEQIPLPEASVDVVHARFAYFFPHPRWDVRPGLDEVTRVLRPGGALVVIDNDTERGQFAELLRASTNAAAQGQDTYAREWWAGIGAETREVMSSWTFDSRADLEAVLRLEFERGVADAWLAEHPAATSLSYGYLLHVWR
;
A
#
# COMPACT_ATOMS: atom_id res chain seq x y z
N MET A 1 -16.00 -39.95 -25.60
CA MET A 1 -14.81 -39.09 -25.54
C MET A 1 -15.22 -37.67 -25.92
N THR A 2 -15.66 -36.91 -24.94
CA THR A 2 -15.95 -35.47 -25.09
C THR A 2 -14.81 -34.75 -24.40
N GLN A 3 -13.95 -34.13 -25.20
CA GLN A 3 -12.83 -33.34 -24.71
C GLN A 3 -13.38 -32.10 -23.99
N SER A 4 -13.04 -31.99 -22.71
CA SER A 4 -13.20 -30.79 -21.91
C SER A 4 -12.19 -29.75 -22.39
N THR A 5 -12.69 -28.60 -22.82
CA THR A 5 -11.90 -27.40 -23.07
C THR A 5 -11.29 -26.92 -21.75
N PRO A 6 -9.99 -26.54 -21.68
CA PRO A 6 -9.43 -25.94 -20.48
C PRO A 6 -10.02 -24.55 -20.30
N GLY A 7 -10.60 -24.27 -19.13
CA GLY A 7 -11.03 -22.93 -18.76
C GLY A 7 -9.84 -21.97 -18.75
N GLY A 8 -9.97 -20.83 -19.43
CA GLY A 8 -9.00 -19.73 -19.32
C GLY A 8 -8.94 -19.19 -17.89
N PRO A 9 -7.87 -18.46 -17.52
CA PRO A 9 -7.73 -17.90 -16.18
C PRO A 9 -8.92 -17.00 -15.87
N ALA A 10 -9.49 -17.13 -14.67
CA ALA A 10 -10.53 -16.22 -14.19
C ALA A 10 -9.97 -14.80 -14.23
N THR A 11 -10.51 -13.96 -15.10
CA THR A 11 -10.07 -12.57 -15.30
C THR A 11 -10.78 -11.58 -14.37
N ASP A 12 -11.75 -12.05 -13.59
CA ASP A 12 -12.57 -11.20 -12.74
C ASP A 12 -12.11 -11.33 -11.28
N LEU A 13 -11.66 -10.22 -10.70
CA LEU A 13 -11.32 -10.10 -9.28
C LEU A 13 -12.47 -9.34 -8.61
N PRO A 14 -13.53 -10.04 -8.13
CA PRO A 14 -14.76 -9.40 -7.65
C PRO A 14 -14.53 -8.56 -6.38
N ASP A 15 -13.45 -8.83 -5.66
CA ASP A 15 -12.98 -8.11 -4.48
C ASP A 15 -12.22 -6.83 -4.84
N PHE A 16 -11.72 -6.70 -6.07
CA PHE A 16 -10.94 -5.53 -6.48
C PHE A 16 -11.81 -4.28 -6.54
N ARG A 17 -11.34 -3.22 -5.88
CA ARG A 17 -11.84 -1.86 -6.00
C ARG A 17 -10.65 -0.96 -6.32
N PRO A 18 -10.63 -0.28 -7.49
CA PRO A 18 -9.50 0.58 -7.85
C PRO A 18 -9.42 1.77 -6.90
N SER A 19 -8.20 2.18 -6.53
CA SER A 19 -8.02 3.45 -5.83
C SER A 19 -8.23 4.63 -6.80
N GLY A 20 -8.71 5.76 -6.27
CA GLY A 20 -8.97 6.95 -7.08
C GLY A 20 -7.69 7.51 -7.73
N ASN A 21 -6.58 7.54 -6.98
CA ASN A 21 -5.33 8.15 -7.42
C ASN A 21 -4.58 7.34 -8.50
N GLN A 22 -4.63 6.01 -8.46
CA GLN A 22 -4.00 5.14 -9.46
C GLN A 22 -4.66 5.23 -10.85
N GLY A 23 -5.95 5.56 -10.89
CA GLY A 23 -6.76 5.49 -12.11
C GLY A 23 -6.71 6.72 -13.00
N VAL A 24 -6.41 7.90 -12.43
CA VAL A 24 -6.65 9.20 -13.05
C VAL A 24 -5.43 9.75 -13.78
N ASP A 25 -4.26 9.74 -13.12
CA ASP A 25 -3.01 10.23 -13.70
C ASP A 25 -1.82 9.39 -13.19
N PRO A 26 -1.37 8.37 -13.96
CA PRO A 26 -0.25 7.53 -13.57
C PRO A 26 1.07 8.29 -13.39
N ALA A 27 1.27 9.42 -14.08
CA ALA A 27 2.48 10.22 -13.92
C ALA A 27 2.47 10.96 -12.59
N LEU A 28 1.32 11.50 -12.20
CA LEU A 28 1.14 12.15 -10.91
C LEU A 28 1.22 11.16 -9.75
N TYR A 29 0.70 9.94 -9.93
CA TYR A 29 0.86 8.84 -8.99
C TYR A 29 2.35 8.46 -8.76
N GLU A 30 3.20 8.49 -9.80
CA GLU A 30 4.64 8.29 -9.62
C GLU A 30 5.30 9.43 -8.83
N ILE A 31 4.88 10.69 -9.06
CA ILE A 31 5.35 11.85 -8.31
C ILE A 31 4.97 11.73 -6.84
N GLU A 32 3.73 11.34 -6.54
CA GLU A 32 3.25 11.06 -5.19
C GLU A 32 4.14 10.00 -4.50
N ASN A 33 4.33 8.84 -5.14
CA ASN A 33 5.18 7.78 -4.60
C ASN A 33 6.64 8.24 -4.38
N ALA A 34 7.18 9.06 -5.28
CA ALA A 34 8.53 9.61 -5.15
C ALA A 34 8.65 10.68 -4.05
N ALA A 35 7.54 11.29 -3.63
CA ALA A 35 7.54 12.27 -2.55
C ALA A 35 7.54 11.62 -1.17
N MET A 36 6.96 10.42 -1.04
CA MET A 36 6.85 9.69 0.22
C MET A 36 8.21 9.20 0.74
N ASP A 37 8.45 9.42 2.04
CA ASP A 37 9.56 8.81 2.80
C ASP A 37 10.94 9.00 2.15
N ARG A 38 11.24 10.19 1.61
CA ARG A 38 12.58 10.48 1.04
C ARG A 38 13.69 10.38 2.08
N GLU A 39 13.36 10.54 3.35
CA GLU A 39 14.25 10.41 4.50
C GLU A 39 14.58 8.94 4.83
N GLY A 40 13.75 7.99 4.37
CA GLY A 40 13.92 6.54 4.59
C GLY A 40 13.53 6.06 5.99
N ALA A 41 12.73 6.83 6.73
CA ALA A 41 12.30 6.47 8.09
C ALA A 41 11.32 5.28 8.08
N LEU A 42 10.32 5.30 7.17
CA LEU A 42 9.42 4.17 6.96
C LEU A 42 10.20 2.96 6.47
N TRP A 43 11.07 3.15 5.48
CA TRP A 43 11.89 2.06 4.94
C TRP A 43 12.74 1.37 6.02
N ALA A 44 13.42 2.15 6.88
CA ALA A 44 14.19 1.60 8.00
C ALA A 44 13.30 0.83 8.99
N ALA A 45 12.12 1.36 9.32
CA ALA A 45 11.19 0.71 10.22
C ALA A 45 10.64 -0.61 9.65
N LEU A 46 10.40 -0.70 8.34
CA LEU A 46 10.00 -1.94 7.67
C LEU A 46 11.09 -3.00 7.77
N GLN A 47 12.35 -2.63 7.50
CA GLN A 47 13.49 -3.54 7.60
C GLN A 47 13.67 -4.08 9.02
N GLU A 48 13.43 -3.26 10.04
CA GLU A 48 13.47 -3.68 11.44
C GLU A 48 12.30 -4.60 11.82
N ALA A 49 11.09 -4.31 11.35
CA ALA A 49 9.87 -5.01 11.72
C ALA A 49 9.80 -6.45 11.18
N ALA A 50 10.14 -6.62 9.90
CA ALA A 50 10.16 -7.91 9.22
C ALA A 50 11.25 -7.93 8.13
N PRO A 51 12.51 -8.24 8.49
CA PRO A 51 13.60 -8.26 7.52
C PRO A 51 13.35 -9.24 6.38
N TRP A 52 13.61 -8.83 5.14
CA TRP A 52 13.45 -9.64 3.93
C TRP A 52 14.76 -10.06 3.26
N THR A 53 15.91 -9.59 3.75
CA THR A 53 17.22 -9.91 3.18
C THR A 53 17.43 -11.42 3.10
N GLY A 54 17.67 -11.93 1.89
CA GLY A 54 17.82 -13.37 1.64
C GLY A 54 16.55 -14.21 1.79
N ARG A 55 15.36 -13.58 1.83
CA ARG A 55 14.05 -14.24 1.97
C ARG A 55 13.17 -14.06 0.73
N THR A 56 12.08 -14.80 0.63
CA THR A 56 11.03 -14.60 -0.37
C THR A 56 10.04 -13.56 0.13
N LEU A 57 10.00 -12.39 -0.53
CA LEU A 57 9.09 -11.29 -0.20
C LEU A 57 7.96 -11.19 -1.23
N LEU A 58 6.73 -10.99 -0.74
CA LEU A 58 5.56 -10.62 -1.53
C LEU A 58 5.20 -9.15 -1.27
N ASP A 59 5.16 -8.34 -2.33
CA ASP A 59 4.52 -7.02 -2.35
C ASP A 59 3.08 -7.19 -2.87
N LEU A 60 2.10 -7.08 -1.98
CA LEU A 60 0.68 -7.32 -2.24
C LEU A 60 -0.07 -6.00 -2.45
N GLY A 61 -0.57 -5.78 -3.67
CA GLY A 61 -1.07 -4.48 -4.13
C GLY A 61 0.07 -3.56 -4.58
N ALA A 62 0.98 -4.08 -5.39
CA ALA A 62 2.23 -3.40 -5.74
C ALA A 62 2.06 -2.14 -6.61
N GLY A 63 0.88 -1.89 -7.16
CA GLY A 63 0.57 -0.77 -8.05
C GLY A 63 1.46 -0.79 -9.30
N THR A 64 2.11 0.34 -9.58
CA THR A 64 3.12 0.47 -10.65
C THR A 64 4.47 -0.16 -10.30
N GLY A 65 4.58 -0.86 -9.18
CA GLY A 65 5.79 -1.53 -8.70
C GLY A 65 6.86 -0.59 -8.16
N PHE A 66 6.48 0.59 -7.64
CA PHE A 66 7.42 1.63 -7.22
C PHE A 66 8.50 1.15 -6.23
N TRP A 67 8.14 0.27 -5.29
CA TRP A 67 9.08 -0.28 -4.29
C TRP A 67 9.85 -1.51 -4.76
N LEU A 68 9.46 -2.17 -5.86
CA LEU A 68 10.07 -3.42 -6.32
C LEU A 68 11.61 -3.34 -6.47
N PRO A 69 12.18 -2.25 -7.04
CA PRO A 69 13.64 -2.14 -7.14
C PRO A 69 14.36 -2.03 -5.79
N ARG A 70 13.66 -1.62 -4.73
CA ARG A 70 14.24 -1.43 -3.39
C ARG A 70 14.41 -2.75 -2.63
N TYR A 71 13.66 -3.80 -2.98
CA TYR A 71 13.77 -5.14 -2.40
C TYR A 71 14.91 -5.99 -2.98
N ALA A 72 15.93 -5.36 -3.57
CA ALA A 72 16.99 -6.04 -4.33
C ALA A 72 17.85 -7.02 -3.51
N ASP A 73 17.79 -6.95 -2.17
CA ASP A 73 18.47 -7.84 -1.25
C ASP A 73 17.62 -9.03 -0.78
N ALA A 74 16.35 -9.12 -1.20
CA ALA A 74 15.54 -10.32 -1.08
C ALA A 74 16.12 -11.46 -1.95
N ALA A 75 15.91 -12.71 -1.54
CA ALA A 75 16.24 -13.86 -2.39
C ALA A 75 15.30 -13.97 -3.59
N GLU A 76 14.02 -13.63 -3.40
CA GLU A 76 13.03 -13.50 -4.47
C GLU A 76 12.04 -12.39 -4.09
N THR A 77 11.73 -11.52 -5.06
CA THR A 77 10.67 -10.53 -4.94
C THR A 77 9.51 -10.92 -5.84
N ILE A 78 8.33 -11.08 -5.25
CA ILE A 78 7.07 -11.36 -5.95
C ILE A 78 6.17 -10.14 -5.76
N ALA A 79 5.46 -9.75 -6.81
CA ALA A 79 4.47 -8.69 -6.75
C ALA A 79 3.12 -9.24 -7.19
N VAL A 80 2.06 -8.92 -6.46
CA VAL A 80 0.67 -9.20 -6.86
C VAL A 80 -0.05 -7.88 -7.01
N GLU A 81 -0.69 -7.67 -8.16
CA GLU A 81 -1.40 -6.43 -8.46
C GLU A 81 -2.76 -6.75 -9.13
N PRO A 82 -3.88 -6.25 -8.56
CA PRO A 82 -5.21 -6.51 -9.09
C PRO A 82 -5.61 -5.60 -10.26
N ASP A 83 -4.98 -4.45 -10.46
CA ASP A 83 -5.25 -3.60 -11.62
C ASP A 83 -4.40 -4.02 -12.82
N ALA A 84 -5.05 -4.65 -13.80
CA ALA A 84 -4.41 -5.09 -15.03
C ALA A 84 -3.69 -3.97 -15.80
N ARG A 85 -4.10 -2.70 -15.63
CA ARG A 85 -3.47 -1.54 -16.29
C ARG A 85 -2.09 -1.23 -15.72
N LEU A 86 -1.85 -1.54 -14.44
CA LEU A 86 -0.59 -1.22 -13.74
C LEU A 86 0.47 -2.31 -13.91
N LEU A 87 0.05 -3.54 -14.23
CA LEU A 87 0.94 -4.70 -14.43
C LEU A 87 2.09 -4.42 -15.42
N GLY A 88 1.82 -3.67 -16.50
CA GLY A 88 2.84 -3.33 -17.49
C GLY A 88 3.96 -2.47 -16.89
N ALA A 89 3.61 -1.45 -16.12
CA ALA A 89 4.56 -0.58 -15.43
C ALA A 89 5.32 -1.36 -14.36
N ALA A 90 4.64 -2.16 -13.55
CA ALA A 90 5.26 -3.00 -12.52
C ALA A 90 6.28 -3.98 -13.11
N ARG A 91 5.93 -4.67 -14.22
CA ARG A 91 6.84 -5.59 -14.93
C ARG A 91 8.05 -4.92 -15.56
N ALA A 92 7.95 -3.63 -15.89
CA ALA A 92 9.03 -2.86 -16.47
C ALA A 92 10.05 -2.38 -15.42
N ARG A 93 9.78 -2.56 -14.12
CA ARG A 93 10.70 -2.16 -13.05
C ARG A 93 11.97 -3.00 -13.07
N PRO A 94 13.14 -2.40 -12.81
CA PRO A 94 14.37 -3.16 -12.59
C PRO A 94 14.28 -3.97 -11.29
N GLY A 95 15.19 -4.93 -11.12
CA GLY A 95 15.25 -5.78 -9.91
C GLY A 95 14.69 -7.19 -10.10
N GLY A 96 14.07 -7.49 -11.25
CA GLY A 96 13.72 -8.86 -11.62
C GLY A 96 12.54 -9.46 -10.84
N ALA A 97 11.69 -8.62 -10.25
CA ALA A 97 10.52 -9.08 -9.51
C ALA A 97 9.54 -9.86 -10.40
N ARG A 98 8.97 -10.94 -9.86
CA ARG A 98 7.95 -11.74 -10.52
C ARG A 98 6.57 -11.12 -10.28
N VAL A 99 6.02 -10.44 -11.30
CA VAL A 99 4.75 -9.71 -11.20
C VAL A 99 3.55 -10.52 -11.72
N LEU A 100 2.59 -10.75 -10.85
CA LEU A 100 1.40 -11.59 -11.06
C LEU A 100 0.12 -10.75 -10.99
N TYR A 101 -0.86 -11.16 -11.78
CA TYR A 101 -2.24 -10.66 -11.67
C TYR A 101 -2.98 -11.44 -10.59
N GLY A 102 -3.55 -10.75 -9.61
CA GLY A 102 -4.29 -11.33 -8.51
C GLY A 102 -4.64 -10.26 -7.47
N SER A 103 -5.43 -10.63 -6.47
CA SER A 103 -5.89 -9.72 -5.43
C SER A 103 -5.51 -10.23 -4.03
N ALA A 104 -5.84 -9.46 -3.00
CA ALA A 104 -5.63 -9.88 -1.62
C ALA A 104 -6.48 -11.12 -1.27
N GLU A 105 -7.69 -11.26 -1.82
CA GLU A 105 -8.55 -12.44 -1.62
C GLU A 105 -8.25 -13.60 -2.59
N GLN A 106 -7.38 -13.39 -3.57
CA GLN A 106 -7.03 -14.38 -4.58
C GLN A 106 -5.54 -14.29 -4.93
N ILE A 107 -4.68 -14.68 -3.98
CA ILE A 107 -3.23 -14.59 -4.15
C ILE A 107 -2.75 -15.78 -5.00
N PRO A 108 -2.17 -15.55 -6.20
CA PRO A 108 -1.82 -16.60 -7.16
C PRO A 108 -0.49 -17.30 -6.81
N LEU A 109 -0.35 -17.71 -5.55
CA LEU A 109 0.82 -18.38 -4.99
C LEU A 109 0.43 -19.66 -4.26
N PRO A 110 1.32 -20.68 -4.20
CA PRO A 110 1.11 -21.86 -3.38
C PRO A 110 1.03 -21.53 -1.88
N GLU A 111 0.52 -22.48 -1.10
CA GLU A 111 0.62 -22.42 0.36
C GLU A 111 2.09 -22.34 0.83
N ALA A 112 2.34 -21.69 1.97
CA ALA A 112 3.64 -21.62 2.63
C ALA A 112 4.82 -21.33 1.67
N SER A 113 4.65 -20.33 0.81
CA SER A 113 5.56 -19.99 -0.28
C SER A 113 6.33 -18.69 -0.09
N VAL A 114 5.95 -17.84 0.85
CA VAL A 114 6.62 -16.54 1.11
C VAL A 114 6.94 -16.37 2.60
N ASP A 115 8.00 -15.62 2.90
CA ASP A 115 8.45 -15.38 4.28
C ASP A 115 7.93 -14.04 4.83
N VAL A 116 7.80 -13.03 3.96
CA VAL A 116 7.36 -11.68 4.32
C VAL A 116 6.35 -11.21 3.29
N VAL A 117 5.21 -10.68 3.76
CA VAL A 117 4.23 -9.97 2.92
C VAL A 117 4.24 -8.51 3.33
N HIS A 118 4.45 -7.61 2.38
CA HIS A 118 4.18 -6.19 2.54
C HIS A 118 2.88 -5.84 1.81
N ALA A 119 2.04 -5.04 2.45
CA ALA A 119 0.85 -4.46 1.83
C ALA A 119 0.83 -2.96 2.13
N ARG A 120 1.15 -2.15 1.12
CA ARG A 120 1.22 -0.69 1.27
C ARG A 120 -0.03 -0.04 0.71
N PHE A 121 -0.80 0.60 1.57
CA PHE A 121 -2.04 1.29 1.20
C PHE A 121 -3.00 0.41 0.37
N ALA A 122 -3.04 -0.90 0.68
CA ALA A 122 -3.74 -1.89 -0.12
C ALA A 122 -4.59 -2.81 0.75
N TYR A 123 -5.89 -2.89 0.44
CA TYR A 123 -6.92 -3.82 0.95
C TYR A 123 -7.15 -3.87 2.48
N PHE A 124 -6.09 -4.02 3.28
CA PHE A 124 -6.12 -4.27 4.73
C PHE A 124 -6.39 -3.01 5.56
N PHE A 125 -7.52 -2.36 5.28
CA PHE A 125 -8.06 -1.24 6.05
C PHE A 125 -9.33 -1.71 6.77
N PRO A 126 -9.23 -2.31 7.98
CA PRO A 126 -10.40 -2.79 8.70
C PRO A 126 -11.41 -1.65 8.92
N HIS A 127 -12.69 -1.92 8.66
CA HIS A 127 -13.75 -0.93 8.85
C HIS A 127 -15.08 -1.61 9.22
N PRO A 128 -15.99 -0.97 9.97
CA PRO A 128 -17.28 -1.57 10.32
C PRO A 128 -18.18 -1.97 9.14
N ARG A 129 -17.88 -1.52 7.92
CA ARG A 129 -18.70 -1.77 6.71
C ARG A 129 -18.14 -2.83 5.75
N TRP A 130 -16.90 -3.29 5.95
CA TRP A 130 -16.30 -4.32 5.09
C TRP A 130 -15.30 -5.16 5.89
N ASP A 131 -15.15 -6.42 5.48
CA ASP A 131 -14.32 -7.38 6.20
C ASP A 131 -13.02 -7.64 5.43
N VAL A 132 -11.88 -7.47 6.09
CA VAL A 132 -10.55 -7.72 5.52
C VAL A 132 -10.05 -9.14 5.81
N ARG A 133 -10.80 -9.93 6.56
CA ARG A 133 -10.44 -11.32 6.92
C ARG A 133 -10.24 -12.24 5.72
N PRO A 134 -11.03 -12.18 4.64
CA PRO A 134 -10.78 -13.04 3.47
C PRO A 134 -9.37 -12.85 2.88
N GLY A 135 -8.88 -11.61 2.82
CA GLY A 135 -7.50 -11.36 2.39
C GLY A 135 -6.47 -11.86 3.41
N LEU A 136 -6.77 -11.83 4.71
CA LEU A 136 -5.87 -12.39 5.73
C LEU A 136 -5.84 -13.92 5.71
N ASP A 137 -6.94 -14.58 5.37
CA ASP A 137 -6.96 -16.03 5.18
C ASP A 137 -6.01 -16.43 4.05
N GLU A 138 -5.98 -15.67 2.94
CA GLU A 138 -5.02 -15.86 1.85
C GLU A 138 -3.58 -15.54 2.25
N VAL A 139 -3.35 -14.44 2.99
CA VAL A 139 -2.01 -14.12 3.52
C VAL A 139 -1.52 -15.24 4.43
N THR A 140 -2.37 -15.75 5.32
CA THR A 140 -2.08 -16.90 6.19
C THR A 140 -1.71 -18.13 5.37
N ARG A 141 -2.47 -18.40 4.31
CA ARG A 141 -2.23 -19.54 3.42
C ARG A 141 -0.86 -19.47 2.77
N VAL A 142 -0.46 -18.30 2.24
CA VAL A 142 0.80 -18.16 1.49
C VAL A 142 2.02 -17.96 2.37
N LEU A 143 1.86 -17.46 3.60
CA LEU A 143 2.96 -17.30 4.55
C LEU A 143 3.51 -18.65 5.02
N ARG A 144 4.84 -18.76 5.07
CA ARG A 144 5.53 -19.86 5.75
C ARG A 144 5.33 -19.76 7.26
N PRO A 145 5.40 -20.88 8.00
CA PRO A 145 5.44 -20.83 9.46
C PRO A 145 6.55 -19.90 9.96
N GLY A 146 6.19 -18.91 10.78
CA GLY A 146 7.12 -17.89 11.29
C GLY A 146 7.37 -16.71 10.34
N GLY A 147 6.65 -16.63 9.22
CA GLY A 147 6.61 -15.46 8.36
C GLY A 147 5.81 -14.30 8.97
N ALA A 148 5.79 -13.16 8.30
CA ALA A 148 5.09 -11.98 8.79
C ALA A 148 4.38 -11.21 7.67
N LEU A 149 3.24 -10.61 8.01
CA LEU A 149 2.59 -9.56 7.26
C LEU A 149 2.96 -8.21 7.87
N VAL A 150 3.36 -7.24 7.03
CA VAL A 150 3.49 -5.84 7.40
C VAL A 150 2.56 -5.00 6.54
N VAL A 151 1.56 -4.40 7.17
CA VAL A 151 0.63 -3.47 6.52
C VAL A 151 1.07 -2.05 6.82
N ILE A 152 1.18 -1.24 5.77
CA ILE A 152 1.51 0.18 5.85
C ILE A 152 0.25 0.98 5.59
N ASP A 153 -0.19 1.72 6.61
CA ASP A 153 -1.39 2.56 6.58
C ASP A 153 -1.03 4.03 6.87
N ASN A 154 -1.98 4.91 6.57
CA ASN A 154 -1.94 6.32 6.93
C ASN A 154 -2.18 6.48 8.43
N ASP A 155 -1.40 7.31 9.10
CA ASP A 155 -1.79 7.86 10.40
C ASP A 155 -2.80 9.00 10.16
N THR A 156 -4.03 8.87 10.67
CA THR A 156 -5.08 9.90 10.56
C THR A 156 -5.09 10.86 11.75
N GLU A 157 -4.17 10.69 12.70
CA GLU A 157 -4.03 11.53 13.89
C GLU A 157 -2.86 12.51 13.78
N ARG A 158 -1.71 12.09 13.25
CA ARG A 158 -0.46 12.84 13.33
C ARG A 158 0.06 13.40 12.01
N GLY A 159 0.56 14.63 12.06
CA GLY A 159 1.16 15.31 10.92
C GLY A 159 0.16 16.11 10.08
N GLN A 160 0.67 16.90 9.15
CA GLN A 160 -0.12 17.78 8.29
C GLN A 160 -1.00 17.00 7.31
N PHE A 161 -0.58 15.81 6.89
CA PHE A 161 -1.43 14.94 6.07
C PHE A 161 -2.68 14.50 6.85
N ALA A 162 -2.52 14.14 8.13
CA ALA A 162 -3.66 13.81 9.00
C ALA A 162 -4.62 15.00 9.19
N GLU A 163 -4.10 16.23 9.23
CA GLU A 163 -4.93 17.45 9.26
C GLU A 163 -5.76 17.60 7.98
N LEU A 164 -5.15 17.35 6.81
CA LEU A 164 -5.85 17.34 5.52
C LEU A 164 -6.91 16.25 5.46
N LEU A 165 -6.60 15.02 5.91
CA LEU A 165 -7.56 13.92 5.97
C LEU A 165 -8.78 14.27 6.83
N ARG A 166 -8.58 14.86 8.01
CA ARG A 166 -9.67 15.29 8.90
C ARG A 166 -10.52 16.43 8.32
N ALA A 167 -9.94 17.26 7.46
CA ALA A 167 -10.65 18.32 6.77
C ALA A 167 -11.44 17.83 5.53
N SER A 168 -11.12 16.63 5.02
CA SER A 168 -11.81 16.00 3.88
C SER A 168 -13.22 15.55 4.24
N THR A 169 -14.13 15.56 3.26
CA THR A 169 -15.49 15.04 3.44
C THR A 169 -15.52 13.53 3.62
N ASN A 170 -14.45 12.84 3.17
CA ASN A 170 -14.26 11.41 3.36
C ASN A 170 -13.66 11.04 4.72
N ALA A 171 -13.30 12.01 5.57
CA ALA A 171 -12.76 11.76 6.91
C ALA A 171 -13.60 10.76 7.72
N ALA A 172 -14.93 10.92 7.66
CA ALA A 172 -15.87 10.04 8.37
C ALA A 172 -15.97 8.63 7.76
N ALA A 173 -15.60 8.46 6.48
CA ALA A 173 -15.62 7.18 5.77
C ALA A 173 -14.30 6.40 5.89
N GLN A 174 -13.19 7.09 6.14
CA GLN A 174 -11.89 6.49 6.46
C GLN A 174 -11.81 6.02 7.92
N GLY A 175 -12.73 6.48 8.76
CA GLY A 175 -12.80 6.14 10.18
C GLY A 175 -11.85 7.00 11.02
N GLN A 176 -11.92 6.81 12.33
CA GLN A 176 -10.86 7.23 13.24
C GLN A 176 -9.91 6.03 13.36
N ASP A 177 -8.59 6.25 13.25
CA ASP A 177 -7.56 5.19 13.36
C ASP A 177 -7.81 4.20 14.48
N THR A 178 -8.46 4.63 15.56
CA THR A 178 -8.91 3.83 16.69
C THR A 178 -9.50 2.49 16.26
N TYR A 179 -10.41 2.45 15.28
CA TYR A 179 -11.02 1.18 14.88
C TYR A 179 -10.00 0.22 14.25
N ALA A 180 -9.23 0.69 13.27
CA ALA A 180 -8.22 -0.14 12.61
C ALA A 180 -7.15 -0.61 13.59
N ARG A 181 -6.68 0.28 14.47
CA ARG A 181 -5.71 -0.03 15.53
C ARG A 181 -6.24 -1.06 16.53
N GLU A 182 -7.46 -0.87 17.04
CA GLU A 182 -8.10 -1.82 17.96
C GLU A 182 -8.34 -3.17 17.28
N TRP A 183 -8.73 -3.16 16.00
CA TRP A 183 -8.94 -4.36 15.22
C TRP A 183 -7.64 -5.15 15.03
N TRP A 184 -6.56 -4.49 14.62
CA TRP A 184 -5.24 -5.10 14.47
C TRP A 184 -4.70 -5.63 15.79
N ALA A 185 -4.81 -4.85 16.88
CA ALA A 185 -4.44 -5.29 18.22
C ALA A 185 -5.27 -6.49 18.68
N GLY A 186 -6.56 -6.52 18.34
CA GLY A 186 -7.49 -7.60 18.66
C GLY A 186 -7.12 -8.95 18.04
N ILE A 187 -6.40 -8.94 16.91
CA ILE A 187 -5.85 -10.15 16.28
C ILE A 187 -4.36 -10.37 16.58
N GLY A 188 -3.79 -9.61 17.52
CA GLY A 188 -2.43 -9.78 18.02
C GLY A 188 -1.34 -9.10 17.20
N ALA A 189 -1.68 -8.18 16.29
CA ALA A 189 -0.67 -7.43 15.55
C ALA A 189 -0.04 -6.33 16.41
N GLU A 190 1.26 -6.14 16.26
CA GLU A 190 2.00 -5.01 16.84
C GLU A 190 1.87 -3.81 15.91
N THR A 191 1.55 -2.63 16.45
CA THR A 191 1.47 -1.40 15.65
C THR A 191 2.61 -0.46 16.03
N ARG A 192 3.37 -0.01 15.03
CA ARG A 192 4.42 1.01 15.18
C ARG A 192 4.04 2.26 14.40
N GLU A 193 4.12 3.41 15.05
CA GLU A 193 4.01 4.71 14.39
C GLU A 193 5.37 5.14 13.85
N VAL A 194 5.39 5.66 12.63
CA VAL A 194 6.59 6.21 12.01
C VAL A 194 6.25 7.56 11.38
N MET A 195 6.95 8.60 11.81
CA MET A 195 6.84 9.93 11.19
C MET A 195 7.90 10.09 10.10
N SER A 196 7.47 10.60 8.95
CA SER A 196 8.35 11.16 7.91
C SER A 196 7.63 12.33 7.23
N SER A 197 7.82 12.48 5.92
CA SER A 197 7.26 13.56 5.12
C SER A 197 6.88 13.09 3.72
N TRP A 198 6.00 13.88 3.10
CA TRP A 198 5.99 13.99 1.64
C TRP A 198 6.88 15.17 1.29
N THR A 199 7.87 14.95 0.44
CA THR A 199 8.80 16.00 -0.02
C THR A 199 8.86 16.00 -1.55
N PHE A 200 8.53 17.13 -2.16
CA PHE A 200 8.43 17.29 -3.61
C PHE A 200 9.59 18.10 -4.18
N ASP A 201 9.95 17.85 -5.44
CA ASP A 201 11.00 18.60 -6.14
C ASP A 201 10.55 20.02 -6.50
N SER A 202 9.25 20.25 -6.64
CA SER A 202 8.68 21.56 -6.88
C SER A 202 7.38 21.77 -6.12
N ARG A 203 7.04 23.05 -5.89
CA ARG A 203 5.73 23.43 -5.37
C ARG A 203 4.59 22.99 -6.31
N ALA A 204 4.81 23.06 -7.63
CA ALA A 204 3.79 22.68 -8.60
C ALA A 204 3.42 21.19 -8.47
N ASP A 205 4.41 20.33 -8.20
CA ASP A 205 4.19 18.89 -7.97
C ASP A 205 3.38 18.65 -6.69
N LEU A 206 3.76 19.32 -5.59
CA LEU A 206 2.99 19.29 -4.34
C LEU A 206 1.53 19.73 -4.57
N GLU A 207 1.32 20.84 -5.27
CA GLU A 207 -0.02 21.35 -5.55
C GLU A 207 -0.85 20.37 -6.40
N ALA A 208 -0.22 19.77 -7.41
CA ALA A 208 -0.88 18.79 -8.28
C ALA A 208 -1.29 17.55 -7.48
N VAL A 209 -0.37 16.98 -6.70
CA VAL A 209 -0.65 15.79 -5.88
C VAL A 209 -1.70 16.07 -4.81
N LEU A 210 -1.62 17.18 -4.07
CA LEU A 210 -2.65 17.50 -3.07
C LEU A 210 -4.04 17.66 -3.68
N ARG A 211 -4.14 18.20 -4.90
CA ARG A 211 -5.43 18.33 -5.62
C ARG A 211 -5.90 17.02 -6.26
N LEU A 212 -5.04 16.00 -6.35
CA LEU A 212 -5.40 14.64 -6.72
C LEU A 212 -5.98 13.89 -5.51
N GLU A 213 -5.30 14.00 -4.36
CA GLU A 213 -5.63 13.25 -3.15
C GLU A 213 -6.80 13.82 -2.36
N PHE A 214 -6.96 15.15 -2.37
CA PHE A 214 -7.96 15.83 -1.56
C PHE A 214 -8.92 16.67 -2.40
N GLU A 215 -10.10 16.94 -1.84
CA GLU A 215 -11.03 17.88 -2.45
C GLU A 215 -10.35 19.24 -2.64
N ARG A 216 -10.59 19.87 -3.81
CA ARG A 216 -9.93 21.12 -4.19
C ARG A 216 -9.99 22.20 -3.10
N GLY A 217 -11.12 22.34 -2.40
CA GLY A 217 -11.28 23.31 -1.32
C GLY A 217 -10.37 23.05 -0.12
N VAL A 218 -10.15 21.78 0.24
CA VAL A 218 -9.25 21.38 1.34
C VAL A 218 -7.79 21.60 0.94
N ALA A 219 -7.41 21.12 -0.25
CA ALA A 219 -6.05 21.29 -0.77
C ALA A 219 -5.69 22.78 -0.93
N ASP A 220 -6.55 23.58 -1.57
CA ASP A 220 -6.28 24.99 -1.84
C ASP A 220 -6.21 25.83 -0.54
N ALA A 221 -7.02 25.50 0.47
CA ALA A 221 -6.94 26.16 1.78
C ALA A 221 -5.58 25.92 2.45
N TRP A 222 -5.14 24.66 2.52
CA TRP A 222 -3.84 24.32 3.10
C TRP A 222 -2.68 24.96 2.33
N LEU A 223 -2.73 24.93 0.99
CA LEU A 223 -1.71 25.54 0.12
C LEU A 223 -1.61 27.07 0.27
N ALA A 224 -2.72 27.73 0.58
CA ALA A 224 -2.77 29.17 0.85
C ALA A 224 -2.15 29.52 2.21
N GLU A 225 -2.34 28.67 3.23
CA GLU A 225 -1.69 28.79 4.54
C GLU A 225 -0.19 28.48 4.49
N HIS A 226 0.23 27.67 3.51
CA HIS A 226 1.62 27.24 3.33
C HIS A 226 2.21 27.70 1.98
N PRO A 227 2.33 29.02 1.72
CA PRO A 227 2.63 29.59 0.39
C PRO A 227 4.05 29.33 -0.12
N ALA A 228 4.95 28.83 0.72
CA ALA A 228 6.32 28.46 0.35
C ALA A 228 6.64 26.97 0.52
N ALA A 229 5.66 26.15 0.92
CA ALA A 229 5.90 24.73 1.16
C ALA A 229 6.17 23.96 -0.13
N THR A 230 7.09 23.00 -0.02
CA THR A 230 7.35 21.91 -0.99
C THR A 230 7.29 20.54 -0.31
N SER A 231 6.84 20.50 0.95
CA SER A 231 6.75 19.29 1.75
C SER A 231 5.66 19.42 2.81
N LEU A 232 5.21 18.29 3.33
CA LEU A 232 4.34 18.22 4.51
C LEU A 232 4.70 17.01 5.37
N SER A 233 4.47 17.12 6.68
CA SER A 233 4.68 16.00 7.60
C SER A 233 3.62 14.92 7.42
N TYR A 234 4.05 13.66 7.52
CA TYR A 234 3.20 12.50 7.27
C TYR A 234 3.54 11.36 8.22
N GLY A 235 2.51 10.81 8.87
CA GLY A 235 2.62 9.65 9.74
C GLY A 235 2.17 8.37 9.04
N TYR A 236 2.88 7.29 9.33
CA TYR A 236 2.55 5.94 8.89
C TYR A 236 2.26 5.05 10.10
N LEU A 237 1.34 4.12 9.92
CA LEU A 237 1.11 3.00 10.84
C LEU A 237 1.63 1.72 10.19
N LEU A 238 2.53 1.04 10.89
CA LEU A 238 3.02 -0.27 10.50
C LEU A 238 2.37 -1.30 11.40
N HIS A 239 1.41 -2.05 10.86
CA HIS A 239 0.80 -3.19 11.56
C HIS A 239 1.57 -4.46 11.19
N VAL A 240 2.23 -5.06 12.17
CA VAL A 240 3.05 -6.26 12.01
C VAL A 240 2.31 -7.44 12.61
N TRP A 241 1.92 -8.39 11.77
CA TRP A 241 1.17 -9.57 12.13
C TRP A 241 1.96 -10.85 11.82
N ARG A 242 1.92 -11.84 12.71
CA ARG A 242 2.74 -13.06 12.69
C ARG A 242 1.92 -14.28 13.06
#